data_AF-A0A2D3E524-F1
#
_entry.id   AF-A0A2D3E524-F1
#
_cell.length_a   1.000
_cell.length_b   1.000
_cell.length_c   1.000
_cell.angle_alpha   90.00
_cell.angle_beta   90.00
_cell.angle_gamma   90.00
#
_symmetry.space_group_name_H-M   'P 1'
#
loop_
_entity.id
_entity.type
_entity.pdbx_description
1 polymer ?
#
loop_
_entity_poly.entity_id
_entity_poly.type
_entity_poly.pdbx_seq_one_letter_code
_entity_poly.pdbx_strand_id
1 'polypeptide(L)'
;ITHQVDPELMEAMGNRFAEVFAEAGITKVITIEASGIAPALYAAQKLGVPMIFARKAKSLTMDEELLTASVYSFTKQVTSQISISRKFLSDADKVLIIDDFLANGQAAKGLVELCQQAGAKVEGIGIVIEKSFQDGRQLLEDMGLNVVSLAR
;
A
#
# COMPACT_ATOMS: atom_id res chain seq x y z
N ILE A 1 -7.69 -14.90 -2.82
CA ILE A 1 -7.05 -13.57 -2.97
C ILE A 1 -5.59 -13.65 -3.44
N THR A 2 -4.81 -14.68 -3.08
CA THR A 2 -3.34 -14.67 -3.25
C THR A 2 -2.79 -15.41 -4.49
N HIS A 3 -3.59 -16.24 -5.17
CA HIS A 3 -3.14 -16.95 -6.38
C HIS A 3 -4.22 -16.97 -7.47
N GLN A 4 -5.41 -17.49 -7.12
CA GLN A 4 -6.64 -17.23 -7.86
C GLN A 4 -7.35 -16.03 -7.23
N VAL A 5 -7.81 -15.13 -8.08
CA VAL A 5 -8.56 -13.93 -7.71
C VAL A 5 -10.01 -14.08 -8.15
N ASP A 6 -10.93 -13.64 -7.30
CA ASP A 6 -12.35 -13.46 -7.61
C ASP A 6 -12.53 -11.98 -7.96
N PRO A 7 -12.73 -11.61 -9.24
CA PRO A 7 -12.80 -10.21 -9.64
C PRO A 7 -13.95 -9.45 -8.99
N GLU A 8 -15.10 -10.08 -8.79
CA GLU A 8 -16.28 -9.43 -8.18
C GLU A 8 -16.01 -9.10 -6.71
N LEU A 9 -15.38 -10.03 -5.99
CA LEU A 9 -14.96 -9.78 -4.61
C LEU A 9 -13.89 -8.68 -4.54
N MET A 10 -12.90 -8.69 -5.45
CA MET A 10 -11.85 -7.65 -5.49
C MET A 10 -12.44 -6.27 -5.76
N GLU A 11 -13.42 -6.17 -6.66
CA GLU A 11 -14.15 -4.95 -6.95
C GLU A 11 -14.92 -4.46 -5.73
N ALA A 12 -15.68 -5.34 -5.06
CA ALA A 12 -16.42 -4.99 -3.85
C ALA A 12 -15.50 -4.47 -2.74
N MET A 13 -14.35 -5.10 -2.54
CA MET A 13 -13.35 -4.67 -1.54
C MET A 13 -12.72 -3.32 -1.91
N GLY A 14 -12.32 -3.15 -3.17
CA GLY A 14 -11.77 -1.88 -3.66
C GLY A 14 -12.76 -0.72 -3.54
N ASN A 15 -14.01 -0.95 -3.94
CA ASN A 15 -15.11 0.00 -3.78
C ASN A 15 -15.32 0.38 -2.31
N ARG A 16 -15.26 -0.60 -1.41
CA ARG A 16 -15.41 -0.33 0.02
C ARG A 16 -14.31 0.57 0.57
N PHE A 17 -13.05 0.37 0.17
CA PHE A 17 -11.98 1.29 0.57
C PHE A 17 -12.20 2.69 0.01
N ALA A 18 -12.57 2.80 -1.28
CA ALA A 18 -12.84 4.09 -1.91
C ALA A 18 -13.96 4.88 -1.19
N GLU A 19 -15.03 4.20 -0.77
CA GLU A 19 -16.12 4.81 0.01
C GLU A 19 -15.64 5.35 1.36
N VAL A 20 -14.84 4.57 2.09
CA VAL A 20 -14.35 4.95 3.43
C VAL A 20 -13.42 6.17 3.35
N PHE A 21 -12.65 6.30 2.26
CA PHE A 21 -11.71 7.40 2.06
C PHE A 21 -12.20 8.48 1.07
N ALA A 22 -13.50 8.50 0.74
CA ALA A 22 -14.06 9.38 -0.30
C ALA A 22 -13.81 10.87 -0.02
N GLU A 23 -13.85 11.28 1.25
CA GLU A 23 -13.67 12.68 1.65
C GLU A 23 -12.20 13.04 1.97
N ALA A 24 -11.28 12.08 1.89
CA ALA A 24 -9.87 12.31 2.19
C ALA A 24 -9.12 13.06 1.06
N GLY A 25 -9.74 13.21 -0.11
CA GLY A 25 -9.14 13.89 -1.27
C GLY A 25 -7.95 13.12 -1.84
N ILE A 26 -8.04 11.78 -1.88
CA ILE A 26 -7.00 10.89 -2.40
C ILE A 26 -6.67 11.29 -3.84
N THR A 27 -5.38 11.40 -4.16
CA THR A 27 -4.87 11.67 -5.53
C THR A 27 -4.18 10.45 -6.13
N LYS A 28 -3.88 9.44 -5.31
CA LYS A 28 -3.10 8.28 -5.70
C LYS A 28 -3.33 7.09 -4.80
N VAL A 29 -3.41 5.89 -5.38
CA VAL A 29 -3.39 4.63 -4.62
C VAL A 29 -2.01 3.99 -4.75
N ILE A 30 -1.46 3.53 -3.63
CA ILE A 30 -0.18 2.81 -3.61
C ILE A 30 -0.36 1.43 -2.99
N THR A 31 0.25 0.43 -3.62
CA THR A 31 0.32 -0.95 -3.11
C THR A 31 1.74 -1.50 -3.28
N ILE A 32 1.97 -2.74 -2.85
CA ILE A 32 3.16 -3.52 -3.17
C ILE A 32 2.77 -4.76 -3.99
N GLU A 33 3.65 -5.17 -4.91
CA GLU A 33 3.41 -6.38 -5.71
C GLU A 33 3.44 -7.68 -4.87
N ALA A 34 2.68 -8.73 -5.20
CA ALA A 34 1.70 -8.80 -6.28
C ALA A 34 0.25 -8.81 -5.75
N SER A 35 -0.01 -9.43 -4.60
CA SER A 35 -1.37 -9.70 -4.12
C SER A 35 -2.21 -8.45 -3.82
N GLY A 36 -1.59 -7.35 -3.38
CA GLY A 36 -2.30 -6.08 -3.15
C GLY A 36 -2.77 -5.38 -4.43
N ILE A 37 -2.27 -5.77 -5.61
CA ILE A 37 -2.58 -5.11 -6.89
C ILE A 37 -4.07 -5.15 -7.21
N ALA A 38 -4.73 -6.30 -7.05
CA ALA A 38 -6.14 -6.44 -7.42
C ALA A 38 -7.07 -5.51 -6.59
N PRO A 39 -7.09 -5.56 -5.25
CA PRO A 39 -7.93 -4.66 -4.46
C PRO A 39 -7.54 -3.18 -4.63
N ALA A 40 -6.24 -2.89 -4.77
CA ALA A 40 -5.76 -1.51 -5.00
C ALA A 40 -6.24 -0.94 -6.35
N LEU A 41 -6.23 -1.75 -7.41
CA LEU A 41 -6.67 -1.33 -8.74
C LEU A 41 -8.14 -0.93 -8.73
N TYR A 42 -9.01 -1.72 -8.10
CA TYR A 42 -10.43 -1.41 -8.02
C TYR A 42 -10.71 -0.18 -7.14
N ALA A 43 -9.98 0.01 -6.04
CA ALA A 43 -10.10 1.23 -5.25
C ALA A 43 -9.66 2.47 -6.05
N ALA A 44 -8.54 2.38 -6.77
CA ALA A 44 -8.04 3.46 -7.63
C ALA A 44 -9.04 3.80 -8.74
N GLN A 45 -9.61 2.77 -9.38
CA GLN A 45 -10.65 2.90 -10.40
C GLN A 45 -11.89 3.62 -9.84
N LYS A 46 -12.36 3.22 -8.66
CA LYS A 46 -13.53 3.84 -8.02
C LYS A 46 -13.31 5.29 -7.60
N LEU A 47 -12.11 5.59 -7.10
CA LEU A 47 -11.69 6.96 -6.73
C LEU A 47 -11.37 7.83 -7.96
N GLY A 48 -11.19 7.24 -9.14
CA GLY A 48 -10.81 7.96 -10.36
C GLY A 48 -9.37 8.48 -10.34
N VAL A 49 -8.46 7.77 -9.67
CA VAL A 49 -7.05 8.17 -9.47
C VAL A 49 -6.07 7.13 -9.99
N PRO A 50 -4.83 7.52 -10.34
CA PRO A 50 -3.80 6.56 -10.73
C PRO A 50 -3.37 5.66 -9.56
N MET A 51 -2.87 4.47 -9.91
CA MET A 51 -2.28 3.51 -8.97
C MET A 51 -0.78 3.32 -9.24
N ILE A 52 0.02 3.18 -8.19
CA ILE A 52 1.41 2.72 -8.24
C ILE A 52 1.54 1.43 -7.43
N PHE A 53 2.29 0.46 -7.94
CA PHE A 53 2.72 -0.69 -7.16
C PHE A 53 4.24 -0.67 -6.98
N ALA A 54 4.70 -0.77 -5.73
CA ALA A 54 6.10 -0.90 -5.40
C ALA A 54 6.62 -2.28 -5.80
N ARG A 55 7.87 -2.33 -6.30
CA ARG A 55 8.51 -3.56 -6.78
C ARG A 55 9.50 -4.13 -5.76
N LYS A 56 9.59 -5.45 -5.65
CA LYS A 56 10.44 -6.21 -4.72
C LYS A 56 11.72 -6.71 -5.43
N ALA A 57 12.57 -5.86 -6.02
CA ALA A 57 13.94 -6.21 -6.43
C ALA A 57 14.71 -5.05 -7.07
N LYS A 58 16.05 -5.12 -7.00
CA LYS A 58 17.03 -4.22 -7.65
C LYS A 58 16.84 -4.23 -9.17
N SER A 59 16.26 -3.17 -9.71
CA SER A 59 16.32 -2.94 -11.16
C SER A 59 17.77 -2.64 -11.53
N LEU A 60 18.39 -3.53 -12.30
CA LEU A 60 19.76 -3.43 -12.80
C LEU A 60 19.92 -2.39 -13.93
N THR A 61 18.86 -1.65 -14.28
CA THR A 61 18.82 -0.75 -15.44
C THR A 61 17.80 0.38 -15.25
N MET A 62 17.91 1.18 -14.18
CA MET A 62 17.09 2.39 -14.05
C MET A 62 17.97 3.62 -13.89
N ASP A 63 18.14 4.35 -15.00
CA ASP A 63 18.53 5.77 -15.06
C ASP A 63 17.46 6.71 -14.45
N GLU A 64 16.47 6.17 -13.72
CA GLU A 64 15.39 6.91 -13.08
C GLU A 64 15.67 7.06 -11.58
N GLU A 65 15.46 8.26 -11.02
CA GLU A 65 15.50 8.47 -9.56
C GLU A 65 14.52 7.52 -8.86
N LEU A 66 15.04 6.55 -8.10
CA LEU A 66 14.26 5.58 -7.35
C LEU A 66 14.17 5.99 -5.88
N LEU A 67 12.95 5.99 -5.35
CA LEU A 67 12.70 5.95 -3.91
C LEU A 67 12.79 4.50 -3.46
N THR A 68 13.51 4.23 -2.36
CA THR A 68 13.71 2.86 -1.87
C THR A 68 13.46 2.76 -0.37
N ALA A 69 12.91 1.64 0.08
CA ALA A 69 12.69 1.33 1.49
C ALA A 69 13.06 -0.13 1.77
N SER A 70 13.52 -0.40 3.00
CA SER A 70 13.86 -1.76 3.43
C SER A 70 12.69 -2.38 4.20
N VAL A 71 12.20 -3.52 3.72
CA VAL A 71 11.12 -4.27 4.36
C VAL A 71 11.68 -5.57 4.91
N TYR A 72 11.59 -5.76 6.23
CA TYR A 72 11.96 -7.01 6.88
C TYR A 72 10.80 -8.01 6.87
N SER A 73 11.03 -9.20 6.35
CA SER A 73 10.09 -10.31 6.41
C SER A 73 10.42 -11.23 7.57
N PHE A 74 9.59 -11.22 8.62
CA PHE A 74 9.74 -12.11 9.79
C PHE A 74 9.57 -13.58 9.44
N THR A 75 8.70 -13.90 8.47
CA THR A 75 8.45 -15.30 8.08
C THR A 75 9.60 -15.89 7.27
N LYS A 76 10.29 -15.06 6.48
CA LYS A 76 11.44 -15.48 5.66
C LYS A 76 12.79 -15.14 6.29
N GLN A 77 12.80 -14.37 7.37
CA GLN A 77 13.98 -13.82 8.04
C GLN A 77 14.94 -13.09 7.07
N VAL A 78 14.40 -12.37 6.10
CA VAL A 78 15.18 -11.62 5.11
C VAL A 78 14.68 -10.19 4.98
N THR A 79 15.60 -9.27 4.75
CA THR A 79 15.31 -7.90 4.34
C THR A 79 15.28 -7.82 2.81
N SER A 80 14.18 -7.34 2.26
CA SER A 80 14.06 -7.00 0.83
C SER A 80 13.96 -5.50 0.66
N GLN A 81 14.56 -4.96 -0.41
CA GLN A 81 14.28 -3.59 -0.84
C GLN A 81 13.01 -3.56 -1.67
N ILE A 82 12.21 -2.53 -1.43
CA ILE A 82 11.10 -2.14 -2.28
C ILE A 82 11.40 -0.79 -2.93
N SER A 83 10.90 -0.56 -4.14
CA SER A 83 11.15 0.71 -4.84
C SER A 83 9.95 1.23 -5.63
N ILE A 84 9.89 2.55 -5.76
CA ILE A 84 8.97 3.31 -6.62
C ILE A 84 9.80 4.36 -7.38
N SER A 85 9.50 4.58 -8.66
CA SER A 85 10.13 5.68 -9.43
C SER A 85 9.62 7.03 -8.94
N ARG A 86 10.53 7.93 -8.57
CA ARG A 86 10.25 9.28 -8.04
C ARG A 86 9.36 10.10 -8.96
N LYS A 87 9.45 9.88 -10.27
CA LYS A 87 8.64 10.57 -11.28
C LYS A 87 7.13 10.39 -11.09
N PHE A 88 6.71 9.33 -10.40
CA PHE A 88 5.30 9.02 -10.21
C PHE A 88 4.75 9.47 -8.86
N LEU A 89 5.58 9.97 -7.93
CA LEU A 89 5.12 10.34 -6.59
C LEU A 89 5.72 11.70 -6.21
N SER A 90 4.88 12.65 -5.85
CA SER A 90 5.23 14.04 -5.55
C SER A 90 4.71 14.48 -4.18
N ASP A 91 5.15 15.65 -3.72
CA ASP A 91 4.70 16.24 -2.46
C ASP A 91 3.25 16.76 -2.49
N ALA A 92 2.71 17.01 -3.68
CA ALA A 92 1.30 17.34 -3.87
C ALA A 92 0.36 16.13 -3.69
N ASP A 93 0.89 14.91 -3.58
CA ASP A 93 0.08 13.71 -3.52
C ASP A 93 -0.49 13.41 -2.13
N LYS A 94 -1.76 13.01 -2.13
CA LYS A 94 -2.48 12.42 -1.01
C LYS A 94 -2.74 10.95 -1.31
N VAL A 95 -2.08 10.08 -0.56
CA VAL A 95 -1.95 8.67 -0.85
C VAL A 95 -2.89 7.84 0.01
N LEU A 96 -3.62 6.93 -0.62
CA LEU A 96 -4.23 5.77 0.02
C LEU A 96 -3.35 4.54 -0.22
N ILE A 97 -2.85 3.93 0.85
CA ILE A 97 -2.12 2.66 0.74
C ILE A 97 -3.13 1.50 0.81
N ILE A 98 -3.03 0.52 -0.08
CA ILE A 98 -3.83 -0.70 -0.01
C ILE A 98 -2.91 -1.93 -0.03
N ASP A 99 -3.19 -2.90 0.85
CA ASP A 99 -2.47 -4.18 0.88
C ASP A 99 -3.41 -5.36 1.20
N ASP A 100 -3.00 -6.57 0.82
CA ASP A 100 -3.81 -7.77 1.02
C ASP A 100 -3.80 -8.26 2.47
N PHE A 101 -2.65 -8.21 3.14
CA PHE A 101 -2.50 -8.65 4.53
C PHE A 101 -1.78 -7.64 5.42
N LEU A 102 -2.32 -7.43 6.62
CA LEU A 102 -1.61 -6.79 7.72
C LEU A 102 -1.18 -7.84 8.76
N ALA A 103 0.14 -7.99 8.89
CA ALA A 103 0.79 -8.89 9.85
C ALA A 103 1.65 -8.07 10.84
N ASN A 104 2.96 -8.03 10.63
CA ASN A 104 3.90 -7.22 11.44
C ASN A 104 4.07 -5.77 10.91
N GLY A 105 3.23 -5.34 9.96
CA GLY A 105 3.20 -3.97 9.43
C GLY A 105 4.41 -3.53 8.58
N GLN A 106 5.45 -4.34 8.41
CA GLN A 106 6.70 -3.89 7.76
C GLN A 106 6.53 -3.46 6.29
N ALA A 107 5.67 -4.13 5.53
CA ALA A 107 5.42 -3.75 4.13
C ALA A 107 4.70 -2.39 4.04
N ALA A 108 3.60 -2.23 4.79
CA ALA A 108 2.87 -0.98 4.90
C ALA A 108 3.78 0.16 5.39
N LYS A 109 4.62 -0.08 6.40
CA LYS A 109 5.63 0.88 6.88
C LYS A 109 6.61 1.26 5.76
N GLY A 110 7.12 0.29 5.00
CA GLY A 110 7.98 0.57 3.86
C GLY A 110 7.31 1.46 2.80
N LEU A 111 6.02 1.24 2.52
CA LEU A 111 5.26 2.10 1.60
C LEU A 111 5.07 3.51 2.16
N VAL A 112 4.83 3.65 3.47
CA VAL A 112 4.77 4.96 4.14
C VAL A 112 6.12 5.69 4.04
N GLU A 113 7.24 4.99 4.27
CA GLU A 113 8.59 5.56 4.13
C GLU A 113 8.84 6.07 2.70
N LEU A 114 8.42 5.33 1.67
CA LEU A 114 8.50 5.80 0.28
C LEU A 114 7.69 7.07 0.04
N CYS A 115 6.49 7.16 0.62
CA CYS A 115 5.66 8.37 0.54
C CYS A 115 6.32 9.56 1.24
N GLN A 116 6.89 9.34 2.42
CA GLN A 116 7.61 10.38 3.17
C GLN A 116 8.84 10.89 2.42
N GLN A 117 9.63 10.00 1.81
CA GLN A 117 10.77 10.40 0.96
C GLN A 117 10.31 11.26 -0.24
N ALA A 118 9.10 11.02 -0.75
CA ALA A 118 8.52 11.82 -1.82
C ALA A 118 7.97 13.18 -1.35
N GLY A 119 7.79 13.38 -0.05
CA GLY A 119 7.03 14.49 0.53
C GLY A 119 5.51 14.30 0.47
N ALA A 120 5.03 13.14 0.02
CA ALA A 120 3.61 12.84 -0.12
C ALA A 120 2.95 12.58 1.23
N LYS A 121 1.68 12.96 1.37
CA LYS A 121 0.89 12.70 2.58
C LYS A 121 0.15 11.36 2.46
N VAL A 122 0.28 10.49 3.45
CA VAL A 122 -0.54 9.27 3.55
C VAL A 122 -1.82 9.60 4.31
N GLU A 123 -2.98 9.51 3.65
CA GLU A 123 -4.29 9.78 4.28
C GLU A 123 -4.86 8.54 4.97
N GLY A 124 -4.41 7.34 4.60
CA GLY A 124 -4.82 6.11 5.27
C GLY A 124 -4.29 4.83 4.64
N ILE A 125 -4.61 3.72 5.29
CA ILE A 125 -4.22 2.37 4.91
C ILE A 125 -5.46 1.48 4.89
N GLY A 126 -5.76 0.90 3.73
CA GLY A 126 -6.78 -0.13 3.53
C GLY A 126 -6.17 -1.53 3.49
N ILE A 127 -6.66 -2.42 4.35
CA ILE A 127 -6.17 -3.80 4.47
C ILE A 127 -7.32 -4.76 4.21
N VAL A 128 -7.10 -5.76 3.33
CA VAL A 128 -8.13 -6.78 3.09
C VAL A 128 -8.28 -7.69 4.31
N ILE A 129 -7.18 -8.31 4.78
CA ILE A 129 -7.18 -9.19 5.95
C ILE A 129 -6.13 -8.74 6.97
N GLU A 130 -6.58 -8.39 8.16
CA GLU A 130 -5.72 -8.10 9.31
C GLU A 130 -5.59 -9.32 10.22
N LYS A 131 -4.37 -9.61 10.68
CA LYS A 131 -4.14 -10.54 11.79
C LYS A 131 -4.04 -9.75 13.09
N SER A 132 -5.18 -9.51 13.71
CA SER A 132 -5.33 -8.60 14.87
C SER A 132 -4.51 -8.99 16.11
N PHE A 133 -3.99 -10.22 16.16
CA PHE A 133 -3.10 -10.72 17.21
C PHE A 133 -1.62 -10.38 16.98
N GLN A 134 -1.27 -9.68 15.90
CA GLN A 134 0.08 -9.19 15.61
C GLN A 134 0.14 -7.67 15.69
N ASP A 135 1.33 -7.13 15.92
CA ASP A 135 1.53 -5.71 16.26
C ASP A 135 1.46 -4.74 15.07
N GLY A 136 1.21 -5.24 13.86
CA GLY A 136 1.29 -4.42 12.64
C GLY A 136 0.28 -3.26 12.60
N ARG A 137 -0.90 -3.42 13.19
CA ARG A 137 -1.88 -2.33 13.30
C ARG A 137 -1.40 -1.25 14.24
N GLN A 138 -1.01 -1.62 15.46
CA GLN A 138 -0.54 -0.69 16.46
C GLN A 138 0.66 0.12 15.94
N LEU A 139 1.59 -0.55 15.26
CA LEU A 139 2.73 0.11 14.61
C LEU A 139 2.32 1.26 13.68
N LEU A 140 1.26 1.09 12.89
CA LEU A 140 0.79 2.09 11.93
C LEU A 140 -0.04 3.19 12.61
N GLU A 141 -0.86 2.83 13.61
CA GLU A 141 -1.64 3.78 14.41
C GLU A 141 -0.73 4.69 15.25
N ASP A 142 0.38 4.16 15.79
CA ASP A 142 1.42 4.94 16.50
C ASP A 142 2.13 5.94 15.58
N MET A 143 2.13 5.69 14.27
CA MET A 143 2.59 6.64 13.25
C MET A 143 1.53 7.70 12.88
N GLY A 144 0.37 7.69 13.53
CA GLY A 144 -0.74 8.61 13.29
C GLY A 144 -1.58 8.26 12.06
N LEU A 145 -1.52 7.01 11.57
CA LEU A 145 -2.20 6.59 10.34
C LEU A 145 -3.56 5.95 10.64
N ASN A 146 -4.56 6.29 9.84
CA ASN A 146 -5.87 5.64 9.88
C ASN A 146 -5.80 4.26 9.18
N VAL A 147 -6.04 3.18 9.92
CA VAL A 147 -6.02 1.80 9.41
C VAL A 147 -7.42 1.22 9.34
N VAL A 148 -7.86 0.88 8.13
CA VAL A 148 -9.17 0.28 7.85
C VAL A 148 -8.97 -1.14 7.33
N SER A 149 -9.47 -2.13 8.07
CA SER A 149 -9.35 -3.54 7.74
C SER A 149 -10.73 -4.14 7.45
N LEU A 150 -10.90 -4.83 6.31
CA LEU A 150 -12.19 -5.42 5.93
C LEU A 150 -12.51 -6.69 6.73
N ALA A 151 -11.49 -7.48 7.06
CA ALA A 151 -11.58 -8.65 7.95
C ALA A 151 -10.48 -8.57 9.03
N ARG A 152 -10.79 -9.00 10.26
CA ARG A 152 -9.94 -8.86 11.46
C ARG A 152 -9.88 -10.11 12.31
#